data_AF-A0A3D1V272-F1
#
_entry.id   AF-A0A3D1V272-F1
#
_cell.length_a   1.000
_cell.length_b   1.000
_cell.length_c   1.000
_cell.angle_alpha   90.00
_cell.angle_beta   90.00
_cell.angle_gamma   90.00
#
_symmetry.space_group_name_H-M   'P 1'
#
loop_
_entity.id
_entity.type
_entity.pdbx_description
1 polymer ?
#
loop_
_entity_poly.entity_id
_entity_poly.type
_entity_poly.pdbx_seq_one_letter_code
_entity_poly.pdbx_strand_id
1 'polypeptide(L)'
;MVLYLPLVFYNDGPIPIMIQNLRLTFINEAPDRPLWFVATIHKLISSDDRRLAVQFPVRGREALSLICEFQRRPAPFLFQEGSYWIRLEAQLWGKRKRDAYWEDLVTFELNISAQAATQAPEVAVAYDNLRETLERNLST
;
A
#
# COMPACT_ATOMS: atom_id res chain seq x y z
N MET A 1 -13.38 -6.16 -4.47
CA MET A 1 -12.12 -6.81 -4.09
C MET A 1 -11.43 -6.00 -3.02
N VAL A 2 -10.70 -6.66 -2.12
CA VAL A 2 -9.86 -6.03 -1.11
C VAL A 2 -8.41 -6.37 -1.42
N LEU A 3 -7.50 -5.41 -1.27
CA LEU A 3 -6.07 -5.66 -1.41
C LEU A 3 -5.41 -5.52 -0.04
N TYR A 4 -4.73 -6.57 0.41
CA TYR A 4 -3.93 -6.53 1.63
C TYR A 4 -2.45 -6.47 1.25
N LEU A 5 -1.77 -5.41 1.67
CA LEU A 5 -0.33 -5.23 1.44
C LEU A 5 0.42 -5.20 2.77
N PRO A 6 1.37 -6.12 3.01
CA PRO A 6 2.35 -5.97 4.08
C PRO A 6 3.34 -4.87 3.69
N LEU A 7 3.41 -3.82 4.49
CA LEU A 7 4.27 -2.67 4.29
C LEU A 7 5.19 -2.48 5.49
N VAL A 8 6.42 -2.01 5.23
CA VAL A 8 7.36 -1.57 6.27
C VAL A 8 7.69 -0.11 6.02
N PHE A 9 7.32 0.74 6.96
CA PHE A 9 7.63 2.15 6.94
C PHE A 9 8.88 2.39 7.78
N TYR A 10 9.93 2.92 7.18
CA TYR A 10 11.18 3.24 7.87
C TYR A 10 11.40 4.75 7.88
N ASN A 11 11.71 5.29 9.06
CA ASN A 11 12.08 6.69 9.22
C ASN A 11 13.51 6.75 9.75
N ASP A 12 14.45 7.14 8.89
CA ASP A 12 15.86 7.31 9.23
C ASP A 12 16.14 8.62 9.99
N GLY A 13 15.19 9.55 9.95
CA GLY A 13 15.26 10.85 10.59
C GLY A 13 15.09 10.80 12.11
N PRO A 14 15.44 11.89 12.81
CA PRO A 14 15.28 11.98 14.26
C PRO A 14 13.86 12.32 14.71
N ILE A 15 13.01 12.84 13.82
CA ILE A 15 11.68 13.37 14.16
C ILE A 15 10.60 12.40 13.65
N PRO A 16 9.58 12.07 14.46
CA PRO A 16 8.47 11.23 14.00
C PRO A 16 7.74 11.83 12.79
N ILE A 17 7.46 10.97 11.80
CA ILE A 17 6.62 11.31 10.65
C ILE A 17 5.22 10.77 10.94
N MET A 18 4.22 11.65 10.91
CA MET A 18 2.84 11.26 11.16
C MET A 18 2.11 11.03 9.84
N ILE A 19 1.72 9.78 9.58
CA ILE A 19 0.94 9.39 8.41
C ILE A 19 -0.54 9.54 8.77
N GLN A 20 -1.23 10.43 8.06
CA GLN A 20 -2.65 10.70 8.24
C GLN A 20 -3.52 9.71 7.46
N ASN A 21 -3.11 9.37 6.25
CA ASN A 21 -3.83 8.44 5.39
C ASN A 21 -2.91 7.87 4.30
N LEU A 22 -3.35 6.79 3.65
CA LEU A 22 -2.67 6.13 2.54
C LEU A 22 -3.64 5.91 1.38
N ARG A 23 -3.12 5.91 0.16
CA ARG A 23 -3.85 5.46 -1.03
C ARG A 23 -2.93 4.78 -2.03
N LEU A 24 -3.52 3.94 -2.87
CA LEU A 24 -2.86 3.35 -4.04
C LEU A 24 -3.49 3.92 -5.30
N THR A 25 -2.66 4.45 -6.20
CA THR A 25 -3.09 4.94 -7.52
C THR A 25 -2.49 4.08 -8.62
N PHE A 26 -3.30 3.77 -9.64
CA PHE A 26 -2.88 3.00 -10.81
C PHE A 26 -2.35 3.96 -11.86
N ILE A 27 -1.06 3.89 -12.19
CA ILE A 27 -0.41 4.85 -13.08
C ILE A 27 -1.01 4.83 -14.48
N ASN A 28 -1.48 3.66 -14.93
CA ASN A 28 -1.98 3.43 -16.28
C ASN A 28 -3.52 3.35 -16.37
N GLU A 29 -4.25 3.59 -15.28
CA GLU A 29 -5.72 3.57 -15.30
C GLU A 29 -6.28 5.00 -15.38
N ALA A 30 -7.05 5.30 -16.42
CA ALA A 30 -7.83 6.53 -16.52
C ALA A 30 -9.34 6.20 -16.41
N PRO A 31 -10.14 6.96 -15.62
CA PRO A 31 -9.75 8.09 -14.76
C PRO A 31 -9.07 7.64 -13.45
N ASP A 32 -8.38 8.56 -12.76
CA ASP A 32 -7.76 8.31 -11.46
C ASP A 32 -8.81 7.84 -10.44
N ARG A 33 -8.67 6.60 -10.00
CA ARG A 33 -9.57 5.92 -9.09
C ARG A 33 -8.75 5.23 -7.99
N PRO A 34 -8.31 5.95 -6.95
CA PRO A 34 -7.45 5.35 -5.94
C PRO A 34 -8.16 4.21 -5.18
N LEU A 35 -7.37 3.24 -4.71
CA LEU A 35 -7.76 2.38 -3.59
C LEU A 35 -7.39 3.09 -2.29
N TRP A 36 -8.36 3.23 -1.40
CA TRP A 36 -8.20 3.92 -0.13
C TRP A 36 -7.82 2.95 0.97
N PHE A 37 -6.92 3.37 1.86
CA PHE A 37 -6.62 2.65 3.09
C PHE A 37 -7.83 2.68 4.02
N VAL A 38 -8.35 1.51 4.38
CA VAL A 38 -9.60 1.37 5.14
C VAL A 38 -9.42 0.65 6.47
N ALA A 39 -8.39 -0.18 6.60
CA ALA A 39 -8.11 -0.94 7.82
C ALA A 39 -6.67 -1.44 7.88
N THR A 40 -6.23 -1.80 9.08
CA THR A 40 -5.05 -2.64 9.31
C THR A 40 -5.50 -4.01 9.83
N ILE A 41 -4.75 -5.05 9.46
CA ILE A 41 -4.93 -6.39 10.02
C ILE A 41 -3.59 -6.88 10.59
N HIS A 42 -3.65 -7.75 11.60
CA HIS A 42 -2.45 -8.28 12.24
C HIS A 42 -1.95 -9.60 11.63
N LYS A 43 -2.82 -10.35 10.94
CA LYS A 43 -2.50 -11.62 10.28
C LYS A 43 -3.26 -11.74 8.97
N LEU A 44 -2.59 -12.16 7.89
CA LEU A 44 -3.21 -12.31 6.57
C LEU A 44 -4.28 -13.42 6.49
N ILE A 45 -4.34 -14.33 7.47
CA ILE A 45 -5.19 -15.54 7.47
C ILE A 45 -6.37 -15.43 8.46
N SER A 46 -6.40 -14.42 9.33
CA SER A 46 -7.51 -14.21 10.26
C SER A 46 -7.86 -12.73 10.37
N SER A 47 -9.15 -12.44 10.23
CA SER A 47 -9.74 -11.11 10.43
C SER A 47 -9.96 -10.76 11.91
N ASP A 48 -9.60 -11.63 12.85
CA ASP A 48 -9.93 -11.49 14.29
C ASP A 48 -9.34 -10.21 14.93
N ASP A 49 -8.42 -9.54 14.24
CA ASP A 49 -7.76 -8.32 14.71
C ASP A 49 -7.83 -7.16 13.68
N ARG A 50 -8.88 -7.13 12.84
CA ARG A 50 -9.09 -6.03 11.90
C ARG A 50 -9.42 -4.73 12.65
N ARG A 51 -8.59 -3.70 12.45
CA ARG A 51 -8.78 -2.36 13.03
C ARG A 51 -9.01 -1.35 11.92
N LEU A 52 -9.91 -0.40 12.13
CA LEU A 52 -10.15 0.67 11.16
C LEU A 52 -8.87 1.47 10.92
N ALA A 53 -8.72 1.99 9.70
CA ALA A 53 -7.63 2.88 9.35
C ALA A 53 -7.66 4.10 10.28
N VAL A 54 -6.56 4.26 11.04
CA VAL A 54 -6.30 5.40 11.90
C VAL A 54 -4.96 6.00 11.53
N GLN A 55 -4.75 7.27 11.89
CA GLN A 55 -3.45 7.92 11.72
C GLN A 55 -2.41 7.21 12.59
N PHE A 56 -1.18 7.11 12.10
CA PHE A 56 -0.12 6.44 12.84
C PHE A 56 1.24 7.14 12.68
N PRO A 57 2.04 7.20 13.75
CA PRO A 57 3.38 7.74 13.70
C PRO A 57 4.40 6.67 13.26
N VAL A 58 5.32 7.04 12.38
CA VAL A 58 6.58 6.33 12.16
C VAL A 58 7.64 7.07 12.94
N ARG A 59 8.03 6.53 14.10
CA ARG A 59 8.99 7.17 15.00
C ARG A 59 10.36 7.30 14.33
N GLY A 60 11.13 8.30 14.77
CA GLY A 60 12.46 8.50 14.23
C GLY A 60 13.38 7.33 14.57
N ARG A 61 14.20 6.92 13.59
CA ARG A 61 15.12 5.78 13.64
C ARG A 61 14.43 4.44 13.92
N GLU A 62 13.16 4.31 13.57
CA GLU A 62 12.39 3.08 13.75
C GLU A 62 11.77 2.61 12.43
N ALA A 63 11.47 1.31 12.38
CA ALA A 63 10.67 0.68 11.35
C ALA A 63 9.32 0.24 11.94
N LEU A 64 8.23 0.53 11.22
CA LEU A 64 6.88 0.09 11.55
C LEU A 64 6.37 -0.85 10.45
N SER A 65 6.05 -2.09 10.81
CA SER A 65 5.42 -3.04 9.91
C SER A 65 3.91 -3.09 10.12
N LEU A 66 3.15 -2.95 9.04
CA LEU A 66 1.68 -3.02 9.03
C LEU A 66 1.21 -3.82 7.83
N ILE A 67 0.14 -4.59 7.99
CA ILE A 67 -0.63 -5.08 6.84
C ILE A 67 -1.78 -4.11 6.62
N CYS A 68 -1.75 -3.41 5.50
CA CYS A 68 -2.71 -2.38 5.14
C CYS A 68 -3.75 -2.93 4.17
N GLU A 69 -5.02 -2.70 4.50
CA GLU A 69 -6.18 -3.05 3.69
C GLU A 69 -6.59 -1.86 2.81
N PHE A 70 -6.68 -2.09 1.50
CA PHE A 70 -7.06 -1.09 0.50
C PHE A 70 -8.30 -1.50 -0.27
N GLN A 71 -9.22 -0.54 -0.44
CA GLN A 71 -10.49 -0.75 -1.15
C GLN A 71 -10.92 0.48 -1.96
N ARG A 72 -11.62 0.25 -3.08
CA ARG A 72 -12.26 1.32 -3.87
C ARG A 72 -13.66 1.61 -3.30
N ARG A 73 -14.05 2.90 -3.23
CA ARG A 73 -15.39 3.35 -2.81
C ARG A 73 -15.96 4.29 -3.89
N PRO A 74 -17.24 4.15 -4.31
CA PRO A 74 -18.24 3.13 -3.94
C PRO A 74 -18.21 1.86 -4.81
N ALA A 75 -17.43 1.82 -5.89
CA ALA A 75 -17.44 0.70 -6.83
C ALA A 75 -16.35 -0.33 -6.51
N PRO A 76 -16.63 -1.64 -6.47
CA PRO A 76 -15.60 -2.66 -6.33
C PRO A 76 -14.68 -2.63 -7.56
N PHE A 77 -13.36 -2.57 -7.32
CA PHE A 77 -12.37 -2.85 -8.36
C PHE A 77 -12.22 -4.36 -8.53
N LEU A 78 -12.18 -4.84 -9.77
CA LEU A 78 -11.87 -6.22 -10.11
C LEU A 78 -10.53 -6.21 -10.86
N PHE A 79 -9.52 -6.81 -10.24
CA PHE A 79 -8.25 -7.04 -10.90
C PHE A 79 -8.44 -8.12 -11.97
N GLN A 80 -7.86 -7.88 -13.13
CA GLN A 80 -7.66 -8.88 -14.16
C GLN A 80 -6.26 -9.47 -13.99
N GLU A 81 -6.04 -10.65 -14.56
CA GLU A 81 -4.69 -11.19 -14.64
C GLU A 81 -3.78 -10.22 -15.41
N GLY A 82 -2.58 -10.02 -14.88
CA GLY A 82 -1.57 -9.14 -15.49
C GLY A 82 -0.84 -8.26 -14.46
N SER A 83 -0.11 -7.29 -14.99
CA SER A 83 0.79 -6.44 -14.20
C SER A 83 0.25 -5.02 -14.11
N TYR A 84 0.25 -4.47 -12.91
CA TYR A 84 -0.23 -3.13 -12.61
C TYR A 84 0.88 -2.29 -12.00
N TRP A 85 1.20 -1.17 -12.63
CA TRP A 85 2.08 -0.17 -12.01
C TRP A 85 1.28 0.67 -11.03
N ILE A 86 1.62 0.53 -9.75
CA ILE A 86 0.91 1.14 -8.63
C ILE A 86 1.85 2.11 -7.91
N ARG A 87 1.29 3.25 -7.53
CA ARG A 87 1.95 4.22 -6.67
C ARG A 87 1.29 4.22 -5.30
N LEU A 88 2.08 4.01 -4.25
CA LEU A 88 1.68 4.22 -2.88
C LEU A 88 1.95 5.67 -2.50
N GLU A 89 0.90 6.34 -2.02
CA GLU A 89 0.95 7.73 -1.61
C GLU A 89 0.48 7.87 -0.17
N ALA A 90 1.05 8.84 0.55
CA ALA A 90 0.68 9.16 1.91
C ALA A 90 0.28 10.62 2.08
N GLN A 91 -0.72 10.85 2.90
CA GLN A 91 -1.00 12.17 3.43
C GLN A 91 -0.21 12.35 4.72
N LEU A 92 0.70 13.32 4.78
CA LEU A 92 1.55 13.57 5.94
C LEU A 92 1.07 14.77 6.75
N TRP A 93 1.12 14.66 8.08
CA TRP A 93 0.75 15.77 8.97
C TRP A 93 1.71 16.96 8.79
N GLY A 94 1.18 18.18 8.86
CA GLY A 94 1.98 19.41 8.83
C GLY A 94 2.37 19.91 7.43
N LYS A 95 2.21 19.10 6.37
CA LYS A 95 2.36 19.58 4.99
C LYS A 95 1.08 20.29 4.55
N ARG A 96 1.03 21.62 4.76
CA ARG A 96 -0.13 22.47 4.43
C ARG A 96 -0.16 22.82 2.94
N LYS A 97 -1.11 22.23 2.20
CA LYS A 97 -1.85 22.92 1.13
C LYS A 97 -3.34 22.73 1.35
N ARG A 98 -4.13 23.68 0.84
CA ARG A 98 -5.58 23.81 1.02
C ARG A 98 -6.38 22.61 0.50
N ASP A 99 -5.76 21.76 -0.31
CA ASP A 99 -6.29 20.48 -0.75
C ASP A 99 -5.24 19.41 -0.41
N ALA A 100 -5.70 18.30 0.18
CA ALA A 100 -4.92 17.18 0.71
C ALA A 100 -3.69 16.84 -0.15
N TYR A 101 -2.51 17.33 0.25
CA TYR A 101 -1.26 16.99 -0.40
C TYR A 101 -0.93 15.52 -0.16
N TRP A 102 -0.78 14.76 -1.25
CA TRP A 102 -0.34 13.38 -1.26
C TRP A 102 1.12 13.35 -1.66
N GLU A 103 1.92 12.63 -0.87
CA GLU A 103 3.34 12.44 -1.10
C GLU A 103 3.58 11.03 -1.62
N ASP A 104 4.28 10.93 -2.75
CA ASP A 104 4.66 9.67 -3.36
C ASP A 104 5.67 8.96 -2.45
N LEU A 105 5.30 7.81 -1.90
CA LEU A 105 6.20 7.01 -1.06
C LEU A 105 7.03 6.05 -1.91
N VAL A 106 6.37 5.27 -2.76
CA VAL A 106 7.01 4.27 -3.62
C VAL A 106 6.12 3.94 -4.80
N THR A 107 6.74 3.57 -5.93
CA THR A 107 6.07 2.98 -7.08
C THR A 107 6.56 1.55 -7.24
N PHE A 108 5.65 0.62 -7.48
CA PHE A 108 5.97 -0.80 -7.66
C PHE A 108 5.00 -1.47 -8.63
N GLU A 109 5.40 -2.62 -9.15
CA GLU A 109 4.56 -3.47 -9.99
C GLU A 109 3.84 -4.53 -9.16
N LEU A 110 2.51 -4.54 -9.26
CA LEU A 110 1.65 -5.56 -8.68
C LEU A 110 1.26 -6.58 -9.77
N ASN A 111 1.72 -7.81 -9.60
CA ASN A 111 1.43 -8.91 -10.51
C ASN A 111 0.25 -9.74 -9.98
N ILE A 112 -0.85 -9.77 -10.74
CA ILE A 112 -2.08 -10.51 -10.43
C ILE A 112 -2.10 -11.77 -11.29
N SER A 113 -2.15 -12.94 -10.65
CA SER A 113 -2.29 -14.23 -11.33
C SER A 113 -3.74 -14.54 -11.70
N ALA A 114 -3.96 -15.43 -12.67
CA ALA A 114 -5.29 -15.97 -13.00
C ALA A 114 -6.05 -16.47 -11.76
N GLN A 115 -5.36 -17.10 -10.81
CA GLN A 115 -5.94 -17.60 -9.57
C GLN A 115 -6.41 -16.46 -8.66
N ALA A 116 -5.60 -15.40 -8.51
CA ALA A 116 -5.97 -14.23 -7.73
C ALA A 116 -7.11 -13.41 -8.37
N ALA A 117 -7.19 -13.40 -9.71
CA ALA A 117 -8.24 -12.72 -10.47
C ALA A 117 -9.61 -13.45 -10.41
N THR A 118 -9.61 -14.76 -10.14
CA THR A 118 -10.83 -15.60 -10.10
C THR A 118 -11.35 -15.84 -8.68
N GLN A 119 -10.55 -15.58 -7.65
CA GLN A 119 -10.96 -15.72 -6.25
C GLN A 119 -11.75 -14.49 -5.76
N ALA A 120 -12.81 -14.76 -4.99
CA ALA A 120 -13.56 -13.76 -4.22
C ALA A 120 -12.62 -13.04 -3.21
N PRO A 121 -13.02 -11.86 -2.68
CA PRO A 121 -12.20 -10.65 -2.58
C PRO A 121 -11.04 -10.63 -1.56
N GLU A 122 -10.63 -11.77 -1.03
CA GLU A 122 -9.73 -11.90 0.13
C GLU A 122 -8.35 -12.45 -0.26
N VAL A 123 -7.69 -11.81 -1.24
CA VAL A 123 -6.34 -12.20 -1.65
C VAL A 123 -5.31 -11.27 -0.99
N ALA A 124 -4.44 -11.87 -0.18
CA ALA A 124 -3.21 -11.28 0.32
C ALA A 124 -2.17 -11.20 -0.80
N VAL A 125 -1.67 -9.99 -1.11
CA VAL A 125 -0.54 -9.85 -2.04
C VAL A 125 0.67 -9.35 -1.27
N ALA A 126 1.66 -10.23 -1.08
CA ALA A 126 2.94 -9.86 -0.50
C ALA A 126 3.85 -9.31 -1.61
N TYR A 127 4.31 -8.07 -1.47
CA TYR A 127 5.37 -7.49 -2.30
C TYR A 127 6.66 -7.40 -1.47
N ASP A 128 7.77 -7.83 -2.05
CA ASP A 128 9.09 -7.84 -1.42
C ASP A 128 10.11 -7.07 -2.27
N ASN A 129 10.70 -6.02 -1.69
CA ASN A 129 11.69 -5.15 -2.32
C ASN A 129 13.07 -5.84 -2.49
N LEU A 130 13.30 -7.02 -1.90
CA LEU A 130 14.60 -7.70 -1.99
C LEU A 130 14.97 -8.19 -3.39
N ARG A 131 14.01 -8.36 -4.31
CA ARG A 131 14.30 -8.85 -5.66
C ARG A 131 15.08 -7.85 -6.52
N GLU A 132 14.84 -6.55 -6.40
CA GLU A 132 15.60 -5.53 -7.15
C GLU A 132 17.07 -5.44 -6.72
N THR A 133 17.40 -5.87 -5.49
CA THR A 133 18.77 -5.79 -4.96
C THR A 133 19.63 -6.97 -5.44
N LEU A 134 19.04 -8.13 -5.74
CA LEU A 134 19.78 -9.30 -6.20
C LEU A 134 20.12 -9.25 -7.68
N GLU A 135 19.26 -8.67 -8.53
CA GLU A 135 19.51 -8.59 -9.97
C GLU A 135 20.61 -7.58 -10.35
N ARG A 136 20.86 -6.56 -9.52
CA ARG A 136 21.98 -5.62 -9.71
C ARG A 136 23.35 -6.21 -9.36
N ASN A 137 23.41 -7.31 -8.61
CA ASN A 137 24.67 -7.92 -8.17
C ASN A 137 25.09 -9.14 -9.01
N LEU A 138 24.31 -9.51 -10.04
CA LEU A 138 24.62 -10.62 -10.96
C LEU A 138 25.05 -10.14 -12.35
N SER A 139 25.23 -8.83 -12.53
CA SER A 139 25.65 -8.20 -13.79
C SER A 139 27.04 -7.55 -13.72
N THR A 140 27.92 -8.06 -12.86
CA THR A 140 29.36 -7.69 -12.86
C THR A 140 30.24 -8.92 -13.06
#